data_AF-A0A434G4C4-F1
#
_entry.id   AF-A0A434G4C4-F1
#
_cell.length_a   1.000
_cell.length_b   1.000
_cell.length_c   1.000
_cell.angle_alpha   90.00
_cell.angle_beta   90.00
_cell.angle_gamma   90.00
#
_symmetry.space_group_name_H-M   'P 1'
#
loop_
_entity.id
_entity.type
_entity.pdbx_description
1 polymer ?
#
loop_
_entity_poly.entity_id
_entity_poly.type
_entity_poly.pdbx_seq_one_letter_code
_entity_poly.pdbx_strand_id
1 'polypeptide(L)' 'AKRFLPVLDPSGGREWMGYRPSLPDSLPVIGAARAPNIYYAFGHGHLGLTQSAATGRLIRDLVLGQTPPLDLTPFRPQRF' A
#
# COMPACT_ATOMS: atom_id res chain seq x y z
N ALA A 1 4.92 -26.40 -0.46
CA ALA A 1 4.04 -26.65 0.70
C ALA A 1 4.31 -28.01 1.37
N LYS A 2 4.03 -29.16 0.73
CA LYS A 2 4.13 -30.50 1.36
C LYS A 2 5.48 -30.84 2.03
N ARG A 3 6.61 -30.33 1.50
CA ARG A 3 7.94 -30.50 2.12
C ARG A 3 8.11 -29.74 3.44
N PHE A 4 7.42 -28.61 3.61
CA PHE A 4 7.50 -27.76 4.79
C PHE A 4 6.32 -27.98 5.77
N LEU A 5 5.16 -28.44 5.26
CA LEU A 5 3.95 -28.72 6.01
C LEU A 5 3.38 -30.08 5.56
N PRO A 6 3.93 -31.21 6.05
CA PRO A 6 3.58 -32.54 5.56
C PRO A 6 2.14 -32.97 5.90
N VAL A 7 1.55 -32.37 6.94
CA VAL A 7 0.18 -32.66 7.40
C VAL A 7 -0.88 -31.71 6.83
N LEU A 8 -0.49 -30.78 5.94
CA LEU A 8 -1.44 -29.85 5.33
C LEU A 8 -2.32 -30.61 4.31
N ASP A 9 -3.61 -30.68 4.60
CA ASP A 9 -4.63 -31.10 3.63
C ASP A 9 -5.08 -29.87 2.80
N PRO A 10 -4.80 -29.83 1.48
CA PRO A 10 -5.24 -28.74 0.63
C PRO A 10 -6.69 -28.89 0.14
N SER A 11 -7.40 -29.95 0.52
CA SER A 11 -8.78 -30.19 0.07
C SER A 11 -9.70 -29.03 0.47
N GLY A 12 -10.62 -28.65 -0.42
CA GLY A 12 -11.54 -27.53 -0.21
C GLY A 12 -10.95 -26.13 -0.46
N GLY A 13 -9.63 -25.99 -0.66
CA GLY A 13 -9.00 -24.75 -1.09
C GLY A 13 -9.30 -24.42 -2.55
N ARG A 14 -9.37 -23.12 -2.88
CA ARG A 14 -9.44 -22.64 -4.26
C ARG A 14 -8.17 -21.87 -4.60
N GLU A 15 -7.52 -22.24 -5.70
CA GLU A 15 -6.42 -21.44 -6.25
C GLU A 15 -6.96 -20.09 -6.74
N TRP A 16 -6.26 -19.02 -6.36
CA TRP A 16 -6.63 -17.66 -6.71
C TRP A 16 -5.37 -16.83 -6.95
N MET A 17 -5.52 -15.83 -7.82
CA MET A 17 -4.49 -14.83 -8.07
C MET A 17 -5.09 -13.41 -8.06
N GLY A 18 -4.26 -12.44 -7.70
CA GLY A 18 -4.59 -11.03 -7.80
C GLY A 18 -3.34 -10.20 -8.03
N TYR A 19 -3.55 -8.95 -8.45
CA TYR A 19 -2.46 -8.02 -8.72
C TYR A 19 -1.88 -7.46 -7.42
N ARG A 20 -0.55 -7.25 -7.42
CA ARG A 20 0.18 -6.58 -6.34
C ARG A 20 0.78 -5.28 -6.88
N PRO A 21 0.08 -4.15 -6.76
CA PRO A 21 0.58 -2.87 -7.24
C PRO A 21 1.86 -2.54 -6.47
N SER A 22 3.00 -2.59 -7.15
CA SER A 22 4.33 -2.37 -6.57
C SER A 22 5.08 -1.37 -7.43
N LEU A 23 5.97 -0.60 -6.81
CA LEU A 23 6.83 0.37 -7.47
C LEU A 23 8.29 -0.08 -7.43
N PRO A 24 9.16 0.45 -8.31
CA PRO A 24 10.56 0.00 -8.41
C PRO A 24 11.36 0.08 -7.11
N ASP A 25 10.99 1.00 -6.21
CA ASP A 25 11.62 1.23 -4.92
C ASP A 25 10.93 0.51 -3.75
N SER A 26 9.88 -0.27 -4.01
CA SER A 26 9.06 -0.97 -3.01
C SER A 26 8.37 -0.06 -1.97
N LEU A 27 8.32 1.25 -2.19
CA LEU A 27 7.58 2.20 -1.34
C LEU A 27 6.24 2.54 -1.98
N PRO A 28 5.18 2.80 -1.19
CA PRO A 28 3.93 3.31 -1.76
C PRO A 28 4.08 4.75 -2.26
N VAL A 29 3.18 5.16 -3.14
CA VAL A 29 2.95 6.58 -3.46
C VAL A 29 1.84 7.10 -2.56
N ILE A 30 2.18 8.09 -1.74
CA ILE A 30 1.27 8.80 -0.83
C ILE A 30 1.54 10.29 -0.97
N GLY A 31 0.52 11.07 -1.34
CA GLY A 31 0.66 12.52 -1.44
C GLY A 31 -0.34 13.17 -2.39
N ALA A 32 -0.31 14.49 -2.45
CA ALA A 32 -1.14 15.26 -3.37
C ALA A 32 -0.68 15.09 -4.83
N ALA A 33 -1.65 15.03 -5.74
CA ALA A 33 -1.40 15.15 -7.17
C ALA A 33 -1.10 16.61 -7.55
N ARG A 34 -0.74 16.82 -8.82
CA ARG A 34 -0.60 18.19 -9.37
C ARG A 34 -1.94 18.91 -9.50
N ALA A 35 -3.02 18.14 -9.73
CA ALA A 35 -4.37 18.68 -9.79
C ALA A 35 -4.91 18.93 -8.37
N PRO A 36 -5.68 20.01 -8.16
CA PRO A 36 -6.24 20.33 -6.86
C PRO A 36 -7.20 19.24 -6.38
N ASN A 37 -7.25 19.00 -5.06
CA ASN A 37 -8.16 18.07 -4.40
C ASN A 37 -8.02 16.59 -4.84
N ILE A 38 -6.92 16.21 -5.49
CA ILE A 38 -6.62 14.83 -5.86
C ILE A 38 -5.43 14.34 -5.03
N TYR A 39 -5.57 13.14 -4.45
CA TYR A 39 -4.56 12.49 -3.62
C TYR A 39 -4.28 11.08 -4.12
N TYR A 40 -3.02 10.67 -4.06
CA TYR A 40 -2.58 9.32 -4.39
C TYR A 40 -2.30 8.51 -3.14
N ALA A 41 -2.71 7.24 -3.17
CA ALA A 41 -2.51 6.26 -2.11
C ALA A 41 -2.47 4.84 -2.71
N PHE A 42 -1.38 4.49 -3.39
CA PHE A 42 -1.24 3.19 -4.08
C PHE A 42 0.19 2.66 -3.99
N GLY A 43 0.41 1.44 -4.48
CA GLY A 43 1.77 0.89 -4.65
C GLY A 43 2.33 0.17 -3.42
N HIS A 44 1.49 -0.18 -2.44
CA HIS A 44 1.90 -0.85 -1.19
C HIS A 44 2.37 -2.30 -1.34
N GLY A 45 2.31 -2.87 -2.55
CA GLY A 45 2.73 -4.24 -2.84
C GLY A 45 2.09 -5.26 -1.91
N HIS A 46 2.93 -6.04 -1.22
CA HIS A 46 2.54 -7.11 -0.30
C HIS A 46 1.99 -6.62 1.04
N LEU A 47 2.25 -5.35 1.38
CA LEU A 47 1.98 -4.78 2.70
C LEU A 47 0.73 -3.90 2.73
N GLY A 48 -0.02 -3.83 1.63
CA GLY A 48 -1.19 -2.96 1.51
C GLY A 48 -2.24 -3.16 2.61
N LEU A 49 -2.59 -4.41 2.93
CA LEU A 49 -3.55 -4.68 4.02
C LEU A 49 -3.01 -4.20 5.36
N THR A 50 -1.76 -4.57 5.70
CA THR A 50 -1.09 -4.18 6.94
C THR A 50 -0.97 -2.67 7.09
N GLN A 51 -0.68 -1.95 6.02
CA GLN A 51 -0.44 -0.50 6.03
C GLN A 51 -1.69 0.34 5.73
N SER A 52 -2.84 -0.28 5.45
CA SER A 52 -4.07 0.38 5.00
C SER A 52 -4.56 1.44 5.99
N ALA A 53 -4.69 1.08 7.27
CA ALA A 53 -5.19 1.98 8.31
C ALA A 53 -4.25 3.18 8.55
N ALA A 54 -2.93 2.94 8.52
CA ALA A 54 -1.95 4.01 8.63
C ALA A 54 -2.02 4.97 7.43
N THR A 55 -2.08 4.42 6.21
CA THR A 55 -2.23 5.22 4.98
C THR A 55 -3.51 6.06 5.00
N GLY A 56 -4.63 5.50 5.48
CA GLY A 56 -5.89 6.23 5.61
C GLY A 56 -5.78 7.45 6.53
N ARG A 57 -5.06 7.34 7.65
CA ARG A 57 -4.79 8.49 8.54
C ARG A 57 -3.95 9.56 7.85
N LEU A 58 -2.91 9.17 7.11
CA LEU A 58 -2.08 10.11 6.36
C LEU A 58 -2.88 10.85 5.29
N ILE A 59 -3.75 10.14 4.55
CA ILE A 59 -4.61 10.75 3.53
C ILE A 59 -5.63 11.69 4.16
N ARG A 60 -6.26 11.33 5.29
CA ARG A 60 -7.14 12.24 6.03
C ARG A 60 -6.42 13.55 6.35
N ASP A 61 -5.20 13.49 6.88
CA ASP A 61 -4.45 14.69 7.29
C ASP A 61 -4.17 15.58 6.08
N LEU A 62 -3.73 14.98 4.96
CA LEU A 62 -3.52 15.68 3.70
C LEU A 62 -4.80 16.33 3.14
N VAL A 63 -5.96 15.66 3.25
CA VAL A 63 -7.26 16.17 2.81
C VAL A 63 -7.72 17.35 3.69
N LEU A 64 -7.47 17.29 5.00
CA LEU A 64 -7.86 18.35 5.96
C LEU A 64 -6.83 19.49 6.06
N GLY A 65 -5.74 19.45 5.29
CA GLY A 65 -4.66 20.43 5.37
C GLY A 65 -3.87 20.38 6.69
N GLN A 66 -3.89 19.24 7.37
CA GLN A 66 -3.15 19.00 8.61
C GLN A 66 -1.76 18.44 8.31
N THR A 67 -0.80 18.72 9.20
CA THR A 67 0.55 18.14 9.11
C THR A 67 0.49 16.65 9.47
N PRO A 68 0.88 15.73 8.55
CA PRO A 68 0.91 14.31 8.85
C PRO A 68 1.96 13.99 9.93
N PRO A 69 1.78 12.92 10.72
CA PRO A 69 2.70 12.52 11.79
C PRO A 69 4.04 11.93 11.27
N LEU A 70 4.21 11.79 9.96
CA LEU A 70 5.38 11.23 9.30
C LEU A 70 5.82 12.14 8.15
N ASP A 71 7.13 12.27 7.91
CA ASP A 71 7.63 12.91 6.70
C ASP A 71 7.22 12.09 5.46
N LEU A 72 6.39 12.69 4.61
CA LEU A 72 5.89 12.04 3.41
C LEU A 72 6.81 12.19 2.19
N THR A 73 7.91 12.93 2.30
CA THR A 73 8.86 13.17 1.20
C THR A 73 9.28 11.88 0.46
N PRO A 74 9.62 10.77 1.15
CA PRO A 74 10.00 9.52 0.48
C PRO A 74 8.86 8.84 -0.29
N PHE A 75 7.60 9.19 0.00
CA PHE A 75 6.41 8.59 -0.60
C PHE A 75 5.79 9.46 -1.69
N ARG A 76 6.34 10.65 -1.96
CA ARG A 76 5.78 11.56 -2.96
C ARG A 76 5.81 10.95 -4.36
N PRO A 77 4.82 11.23 -5.21
CA PRO A 77 4.81 10.78 -6.60
C PRO A 77 5.95 11.39 -7.44
N GLN A 78 6.54 12.52 -7.02
CA GLN A 78 7.64 13.20 -7.74
C GLN A 78 9.02 12.56 -7.53
N ARG A 79 9.11 11.44 -6.81
CA ARG A 79 10.40 10.77 -6.55
C ARG A 79 10.92 9.91 -7.71
N PHE A 80 10.12 9.78 -8.76
CA PHE A 80 10.45 9.09 -10.02
C PHE A 80 10.57 10.08 -11.17
#